data_AF-A0A821WK58-F1
#
_entry.id   AF-A0A821WK58-F1
#
_cell.length_a   1.000
_cell.length_b   1.000
_cell.length_c   1.000
_cell.angle_alpha   90.00
_cell.angle_beta   90.00
_cell.angle_gamma   90.00
#
_symmetry.space_group_name_H-M   'P 1'
#
loop_
_entity.id
_entity.type
_entity.pdbx_description
1 polymer ?
#
loop_
_entity_poly.entity_id
_entity_poly.type
_entity_poly.pdbx_seq_one_letter_code
_entity_poly.pdbx_strand_id
1 'polypeptide(L)' 'FLCTFRWFEGFSWECLKKGTLAAPYTPKVEHEVDTSNFDYFPEDESTEPEDDLTGWDKEF' A
#
# COMPACT_ATOMS: atom_id res chain seq x y z
N PHE A 1 -9.90 -3.15 -21.57
CA PHE A 1 -9.04 -2.91 -22.76
C PHE A 1 -7.57 -2.62 -22.43
N LEU A 2 -7.09 -2.72 -21.17
CA LEU A 2 -5.67 -2.55 -20.83
C LEU A 2 -4.83 -3.84 -21.00
N CYS A 3 -5.43 -5.01 -20.79
CA CYS A 3 -4.73 -6.30 -20.81
C CYS A 3 -4.21 -6.75 -22.19
N THR A 4 -4.56 -6.03 -23.27
CA THR A 4 -4.15 -6.33 -24.66
C THR A 4 -3.10 -5.37 -25.20
N PHE A 5 -2.59 -4.44 -24.40
CA PHE A 5 -1.53 -3.53 -24.81
C PHE A 5 -0.19 -4.29 -24.88
N ARG A 6 0.65 -3.99 -25.89
CA ARG A 6 1.89 -4.74 -26.16
C ARG A 6 2.85 -4.79 -24.98
N TRP A 7 2.80 -3.80 -24.09
CA TRP A 7 3.59 -3.79 -22.86
C TRP A 7 3.27 -4.97 -21.92
N PHE A 8 2.04 -5.49 -21.95
CA PHE A 8 1.59 -6.63 -21.15
C PHE A 8 1.55 -7.95 -21.92
N GLU A 9 2.15 -7.99 -23.11
CA GLU A 9 2.30 -9.23 -23.86
C GLU A 9 3.10 -10.25 -23.02
N GLY A 10 2.51 -11.43 -22.78
CA GLY A 10 3.10 -12.46 -21.91
C GLY A 10 2.89 -12.24 -20.40
N PHE A 11 2.25 -11.15 -19.97
CA PHE A 11 1.94 -10.94 -18.55
C PHE A 11 0.77 -11.82 -18.11
N SER A 12 1.00 -12.67 -17.11
CA SER A 12 -0.06 -13.53 -16.56
C SER A 12 -0.90 -12.79 -15.51
N TRP A 13 -1.96 -12.13 -15.98
CA TRP A 13 -2.97 -11.49 -15.13
C TRP A 13 -3.65 -12.48 -14.17
N GLU A 14 -3.79 -13.74 -14.58
CA GLU A 14 -4.39 -14.79 -13.75
C GLU A 14 -3.46 -15.20 -12.60
N CYS A 15 -2.14 -15.29 -12.83
CA CYS A 15 -1.19 -15.54 -11.74
C CYS A 15 -1.11 -14.35 -10.77
N LEU A 16 -1.23 -13.12 -11.26
CA LEU A 16 -1.30 -11.93 -10.40
C LEU A 16 -2.51 -12.00 -9.46
N LYS A 17 -3.71 -12.27 -9.99
CA LYS A 17 -4.94 -12.38 -9.17
C LYS A 17 -4.87 -13.50 -8.14
N LYS A 18 -4.18 -14.59 -8.46
CA LYS A 18 -3.98 -15.74 -7.56
C LYS A 18 -2.84 -15.54 -6.56
N GLY A 19 -2.05 -14.47 -6.68
CA GLY A 19 -0.86 -14.24 -5.85
C GLY A 19 0.28 -15.24 -6.11
N THR A 20 0.29 -15.92 -7.26
CA THR A 20 1.32 -16.92 -7.61
C THR A 20 2.38 -16.38 -8.57
N LEU A 21 2.20 -15.16 -9.07
CA LEU A 21 3.22 -14.47 -9.86
C LEU A 21 4.35 -13.99 -8.92
N ALA A 22 5.58 -14.42 -9.19
CA ALA A 22 6.73 -13.94 -8.43
C ALA A 22 6.88 -12.42 -8.59
N ALA A 23 6.94 -11.71 -7.46
CA ALA A 23 7.17 -10.28 -7.47
C ALA A 23 8.60 -9.97 -7.97
N PRO A 24 8.81 -8.89 -8.74
CA PRO A 24 10.14 -8.51 -9.22
C PRO A 24 11.08 -8.12 -8.07
N TYR A 25 10.51 -7.67 -6.95
CA TYR A 25 11.22 -7.37 -5.72
C TYR A 25 10.39 -7.90 -4.55
N THR A 26 11.06 -8.62 -3.64
CA THR A 26 10.45 -9.11 -2.40
C THR A 26 11.16 -8.42 -1.24
N PRO A 27 10.51 -7.48 -0.53
CA PRO A 27 11.10 -6.83 0.64
C PRO A 27 11.31 -7.86 1.74
N LYS A 28 12.39 -7.71 2.51
CA LYS A 28 12.61 -8.51 3.70
C LYS A 28 11.77 -7.91 4.83
N VAL A 29 10.95 -8.72 5.47
CA VAL A 29 10.18 -8.36 6.67
C VAL A 29 10.53 -9.40 7.73
N GLU A 30 11.15 -8.97 8.82
CA GLU A 30 11.68 -9.88 9.84
C GLU A 30 10.61 -10.35 10.84
N HIS A 31 9.63 -9.49 11.13
CA HIS A 31 8.56 -9.74 12.10
C HIS A 31 7.38 -8.78 11.89
N GLU A 32 6.28 -8.98 12.62
CA GLU A 32 4.99 -8.29 12.39
C GLU A 32 5.01 -6.76 12.62
N VAL A 33 5.99 -6.26 13.39
CA VAL A 33 6.17 -4.81 13.67
C VAL A 33 7.41 -4.21 13.02
N ASP A 34 7.99 -4.91 12.03
CA ASP A 34 9.18 -4.44 11.31
C ASP A 34 8.86 -3.24 10.41
N THR A 35 9.36 -2.06 10.78
CA THR A 35 9.20 -0.81 10.02
C THR A 35 10.40 -0.49 9.12
N SER A 36 11.34 -1.42 8.91
CA SER A 36 12.61 -1.16 8.20
C SER A 36 12.46 -0.82 6.70
N ASN A 37 11.32 -1.16 6.09
CA ASN A 37 11.01 -0.81 4.70
C ASN A 37 10.30 0.56 4.57
N PHE A 38 10.11 1.29 5.68
CA PHE A 38 9.54 2.62 5.73
C PHE A 38 10.62 3.64 6.13
N ASP A 39 10.42 4.90 5.75
CA ASP A 39 11.26 5.98 6.22
C ASP A 39 11.02 6.25 7.71
N TYR A 40 12.05 6.74 8.41
CA TYR A 40 11.92 7.19 9.79
C TYR A 40 11.27 8.57 9.84
N PHE A 41 10.22 8.68 10.65
CA PHE A 41 9.59 9.95 11.01
C PHE A 41 9.69 10.10 12.54
N PRO A 42 10.08 11.29 13.05
CA PRO A 42 10.06 11.55 14.48
C PRO A 42 8.63 11.46 15.03
N GLU A 43 8.51 11.27 16.34
CA GLU A 43 7.21 11.32 17.01
C GLU A 43 6.55 12.68 16.78
N ASP A 44 5.22 12.66 16.60
CA ASP A 44 4.45 13.87 16.43
C ASP A 44 4.31 14.57 17.80
N GLU A 45 4.97 15.72 17.94
CA GLU A 45 4.89 16.56 19.13
C GLU A 45 3.85 17.69 18.98
N SER A 46 3.01 17.66 17.93
CA SER A 46 1.99 18.68 17.71
C SER A 46 0.84 18.60 18.71
N THR A 47 0.20 19.75 18.93
CA THR A 47 -1.02 19.83 19.74
C THR A 47 -2.19 19.25 18.96
N GLU A 48 -3.10 18.56 19.66
CA GLU A 48 -4.34 18.04 19.08
C GLU A 48 -5.10 19.14 18.29
N PRO A 49 -5.65 18.82 17.11
CA PRO A 49 -6.45 19.76 16.34
C PRO A 49 -7.77 20.09 17.04
N GLU A 50 -8.41 21.21 16.65
CA GLU A 50 -9.75 21.54 17.13
C GLU A 50 -10.80 20.54 16.61
N ASP A 51 -11.87 20.32 17.40
CA ASP A 51 -12.98 19.43 17.03
C ASP A 51 -13.65 19.87 15.72
N ASP A 52 -13.69 18.97 14.74
CA ASP A 52 -14.45 19.16 13.50
C ASP A 52 -15.91 18.70 13.70
N LEU A 53 -16.82 19.66 13.78
CA LEU A 53 -18.27 19.42 13.93
C LEU A 53 -19.05 19.57 12.61
N THR A 54 -18.36 19.66 11.47
CA THR A 54 -19.02 19.82 10.17
C THR A 54 -19.76 18.55 9.75
N GLY A 55 -19.30 17.39 10.21
CA GLY A 55 -19.92 16.09 9.99
C GLY A 55 -19.79 15.58 8.56
N TRP A 56 -18.67 15.88 7.90
CA TRP A 56 -18.27 15.27 6.63
C TRP A 56 -17.94 13.78 6.78
N ASP A 57 -17.59 13.38 8.00
CA ASP A 57 -17.06 12.09 8.39
C ASP A 57 -18.08 11.22 9.16
N LYS A 58 -19.37 11.53 9.06
CA LYS A 58 -20.44 10.82 9.81
C LYS A 58 -20.51 9.30 9.61
N GLU A 59 -19.94 8.79 8.52
CA GLU A 59 -19.95 7.37 8.15
C GLU A 59 -18.54 6.78 8.02
N PHE A 60 -17.50 7.46 8.52
CA PHE A 60 -16.14 6.91 8.58
C PHE A 60 -16.03 5.71 9.53
#